data_AF-A0A966PD01-F1
#
_entry.id   AF-A0A966PD01-F1
#
_cell.length_a   1.000
_cell.length_b   1.000
_cell.length_c   1.000
_cell.angle_alpha   90.00
_cell.angle_beta   90.00
_cell.angle_gamma   90.00
#
_symmetry.space_group_name_H-M   'P 1'
#
loop_
_entity.id
_entity.type
_entity.pdbx_description
1 polymer ?
#
loop_
_entity_poly.entity_id
_entity_poly.type
_entity_poly.pdbx_seq_one_letter_code
_entity_poly.pdbx_strand_id
1 'polypeptide(L)'
;MLSLFLFTLSFDTASFFVFMLVPLGVSLLEAHDSGISPFGWLRKNVAFVIIGPAIWFIEPILNPTIDPVRLAYYTPTLSGVARGLLLGGFLMLLATYALVIRGWRYRSHRGAVQVVVGLTVCWLGIFPYMALGHFPNLNALIIGFVPGASDWDSRHQLLLPLGLAIILIGVVNLLNTFAVRPAALVLSVLFSILNLTYSQEYYLDSIKTTRIIEAFSLNPEIRVVKVALIDDLAQRFNARGRTIRSYEWDAMLLSANPDLHQKSDALRFVDCESLKPDSVITIQATNGKLQTLLTRDPGLVVSVKKIQPCSN
;
A
#
# COMPACT_ATOMS: atom_id res chain seq x y z
N MET A 1 14.78 -8.54 -19.69
CA MET A 1 15.42 -7.22 -19.52
C MET A 1 14.40 -6.09 -19.47
N LEU A 2 13.46 -5.98 -20.41
CA LEU A 2 12.38 -4.98 -20.34
C LEU A 2 11.51 -5.09 -19.09
N SER A 3 11.06 -6.30 -18.72
CA SER A 3 10.28 -6.53 -17.49
C SER A 3 11.03 -6.11 -16.23
N LEU A 4 12.35 -6.36 -16.19
CA LEU A 4 13.22 -5.97 -15.09
C LEU A 4 13.38 -4.45 -15.03
N PHE A 5 13.58 -3.80 -16.17
CA PHE A 5 13.69 -2.36 -16.28
C PHE A 5 12.38 -1.67 -15.84
N LEU A 6 11.23 -2.18 -16.31
CA LEU A 6 9.91 -1.70 -15.90
C LEU A 6 9.64 -1.97 -14.42
N PHE A 7 10.06 -3.13 -13.91
CA PHE A 7 10.01 -3.45 -12.49
C PHE A 7 10.86 -2.45 -11.71
N THR A 8 12.12 -2.20 -12.08
CA THR A 8 12.98 -1.22 -11.39
C THR A 8 12.47 0.22 -11.49
N LEU A 9 11.84 0.61 -12.60
CA LEU A 9 11.18 1.91 -12.73
C LEU A 9 9.92 2.03 -11.88
N SER A 10 9.28 0.91 -11.51
CA SER A 10 8.15 0.96 -10.58
C SER A 10 8.57 1.22 -9.13
N PHE A 11 9.88 1.26 -8.81
CA PHE A 11 10.41 1.60 -7.49
C PHE A 11 10.50 3.12 -7.31
N ASP A 12 9.35 3.78 -7.35
CA ASP A 12 9.26 5.22 -7.09
C ASP A 12 9.14 5.54 -5.58
N THR A 13 9.29 4.52 -4.71
CA THR A 13 9.14 4.65 -3.25
C THR A 13 10.04 3.68 -2.49
N ALA A 14 10.54 4.11 -1.32
CA ALA A 14 11.37 3.31 -0.41
C ALA A 14 10.73 1.98 0.03
N SER A 15 9.40 1.87 -0.03
CA SER A 15 8.62 0.65 0.25
C SER A 15 8.98 -0.51 -0.65
N PHE A 16 9.36 -0.22 -1.90
CA PHE A 16 9.55 -1.28 -2.88
C PHE A 16 10.88 -2.01 -2.73
N PHE A 17 11.95 -1.39 -2.21
CA PHE A 17 13.27 -2.05 -2.03
C PHE A 17 13.16 -3.39 -1.31
N VAL A 18 12.30 -3.45 -0.30
CA VAL A 18 12.06 -4.65 0.48
C VAL A 18 11.47 -5.81 -0.35
N PHE A 19 10.70 -5.50 -1.40
CA PHE A 19 10.19 -6.48 -2.35
C PHE A 19 11.28 -7.07 -3.25
N MET A 20 12.44 -6.42 -3.40
CA MET A 20 13.61 -7.06 -4.05
C MET A 20 14.35 -8.01 -3.13
N LEU A 21 14.38 -7.75 -1.82
CA LEU A 21 15.10 -8.58 -0.86
C LEU A 21 14.52 -10.00 -0.76
N VAL A 22 13.20 -10.15 -0.87
CA VAL A 22 12.55 -11.46 -0.76
C VAL A 22 12.93 -12.41 -1.91
N PRO A 23 12.78 -12.05 -3.20
CA PRO A 23 13.25 -12.87 -4.33
C PRO A 23 14.76 -13.13 -4.31
N LEU A 24 15.56 -12.15 -3.90
CA LEU A 24 17.01 -12.33 -3.76
C LEU A 24 17.35 -13.37 -2.68
N GLY A 25 16.65 -13.33 -1.54
CA GLY A 25 16.78 -14.33 -0.49
C GLY A 25 16.40 -15.73 -0.97
N VAL A 26 15.31 -15.86 -1.73
CA VAL A 26 14.89 -17.15 -2.33
C VAL A 26 15.94 -17.66 -3.32
N SER A 27 16.43 -16.81 -4.22
CA SER A 27 17.47 -17.18 -5.19
C SER A 27 18.77 -17.62 -4.51
N LEU A 28 19.15 -16.98 -3.40
CA LEU A 28 20.31 -17.37 -2.62
C LEU A 28 20.14 -18.77 -2.00
N LEU A 29 18.94 -19.08 -1.48
CA LEU A 29 18.62 -20.40 -0.93
C LEU A 29 18.66 -21.49 -2.02
N GLU A 30 18.08 -21.23 -3.20
CA GLU A 30 18.12 -22.15 -4.34
C GLU A 30 19.56 -22.39 -4.84
N ALA A 31 20.38 -21.34 -4.87
CA ALA A 31 21.78 -21.43 -5.26
C ALA A 31 22.59 -22.26 -4.26
N HIS A 32 22.31 -22.12 -2.95
CA HIS A 32 22.91 -22.94 -1.92
C HIS A 32 22.54 -24.43 -2.08
N ASP A 33 21.26 -24.74 -2.32
CA ASP A 33 20.80 -26.11 -2.59
C ASP A 33 21.43 -26.70 -3.87
N SER A 34 21.78 -25.83 -4.83
CA SER A 34 22.51 -26.19 -6.05
C SER A 34 24.04 -26.28 -5.87
N GLY A 35 24.55 -26.14 -4.63
CA GLY A 35 25.98 -26.23 -4.31
C GLY A 35 26.81 -24.98 -4.66
N ILE A 36 26.16 -23.86 -4.98
CA ILE A 36 26.84 -22.59 -5.26
C ILE A 36 27.12 -21.88 -3.93
N SER A 37 28.37 -21.44 -3.73
CA SER A 37 28.72 -20.66 -2.53
C SER A 37 28.00 -19.29 -2.52
N PRO A 38 27.67 -18.74 -1.33
CA PRO A 38 27.04 -17.43 -1.24
C PRO A 38 27.82 -16.31 -1.96
N PHE A 39 29.15 -16.37 -1.93
CA PHE A 39 30.01 -15.43 -2.63
C PHE A 39 29.96 -15.62 -4.16
N GLY A 40 29.89 -16.87 -4.63
CA GLY A 40 29.70 -17.18 -6.05
C GLY A 40 28.34 -16.70 -6.57
N TRP A 41 27.29 -16.83 -5.76
CA TRP A 41 25.97 -16.28 -6.06
C TRP A 41 25.99 -14.74 -6.08
N LEU A 42 26.63 -14.10 -5.09
CA LEU A 42 26.73 -12.65 -4.99
C LEU A 42 27.44 -12.07 -6.21
N ARG A 43 28.56 -12.66 -6.65
CA ARG A 43 29.28 -12.21 -7.84
C ARG A 43 28.41 -12.25 -9.10
N LYS A 44 27.53 -13.24 -9.23
CA LYS A 44 26.61 -13.37 -10.36
C LYS A 44 25.42 -12.40 -10.28
N ASN A 45 25.00 -12.03 -9.08
CA ASN A 45 23.82 -11.21 -8.83
C ASN A 45 24.12 -9.81 -8.31
N VAL A 46 25.38 -9.36 -8.38
CA VAL A 46 25.86 -8.12 -7.78
C VAL A 46 25.07 -6.90 -8.25
N ALA A 47 24.69 -6.87 -9.54
CA ALA A 47 23.86 -5.81 -10.10
C ALA A 47 22.50 -5.72 -9.38
N PHE A 48 21.85 -6.84 -9.11
CA PHE A 48 20.54 -6.87 -8.45
C PHE A 48 20.61 -6.44 -6.98
N VAL A 49 21.71 -6.76 -6.30
CA VAL A 49 21.93 -6.35 -4.90
C VAL A 49 22.18 -4.84 -4.81
N ILE A 50 22.86 -4.25 -5.81
CA ILE A 50 23.25 -2.83 -5.81
C ILE A 50 22.17 -1.92 -6.37
N ILE A 51 21.37 -2.37 -7.36
CA ILE A 51 20.36 -1.52 -8.01
C ILE A 51 19.37 -0.93 -7.00
N GLY A 52 18.88 -1.74 -6.05
CA GLY A 52 17.93 -1.29 -5.05
C GLY A 52 18.44 -0.14 -4.17
N PRO A 53 19.56 -0.31 -3.46
CA PRO A 53 20.15 0.77 -2.68
C PRO A 53 20.57 1.96 -3.56
N ALA A 54 21.09 1.71 -4.77
CA ALA A 54 21.52 2.78 -5.67
C ALA A 54 20.34 3.69 -6.06
N ILE A 55 19.17 3.15 -6.40
CA ILE A 55 17.97 3.95 -6.71
C ILE A 55 17.60 4.85 -5.53
N TRP A 56 17.64 4.33 -4.31
CA TRP A 56 17.30 5.08 -3.11
C TRP A 56 18.19 6.31 -2.89
N PHE A 57 19.47 6.23 -3.24
CA PHE A 57 20.39 7.38 -3.15
C PHE A 57 20.33 8.29 -4.38
N ILE A 58 20.09 7.75 -5.56
CA ILE A 58 20.14 8.49 -6.83
C ILE A 58 18.90 9.34 -7.04
N GLU A 59 17.72 8.86 -6.66
CA GLU A 59 16.46 9.53 -6.95
C GLU A 59 16.33 10.94 -6.32
N PRO A 60 16.68 11.16 -5.02
CA PRO A 60 16.67 12.50 -4.44
C PRO A 60 17.66 13.46 -5.11
N ILE A 61 18.76 12.93 -5.67
CA ILE A 61 19.78 13.72 -6.36
C ILE A 61 19.30 14.13 -7.75
N LEU A 62 18.62 13.22 -8.47
CA LEU A 62 18.16 13.45 -9.83
C LEU A 62 16.85 14.27 -9.92
N ASN A 63 16.04 14.28 -8.87
CA ASN A 63 14.76 15.00 -8.86
C ASN A 63 14.69 16.03 -7.71
N PRO A 64 15.33 17.20 -7.88
CA PRO A 64 15.39 18.23 -6.83
C PRO A 64 14.04 18.89 -6.53
N THR A 65 13.00 18.65 -7.35
CA THR A 65 11.63 19.14 -7.17
C THR A 65 10.69 18.10 -6.56
N ILE A 66 11.24 17.09 -5.87
CA ILE A 66 10.43 16.11 -5.15
C ILE A 66 9.55 16.82 -4.10
N ASP A 67 8.27 16.47 -4.09
CA ASP A 67 7.29 16.91 -3.09
C ASP A 67 7.80 16.62 -1.67
N PRO A 68 7.65 17.53 -0.69
CA PRO A 68 8.06 17.31 0.70
C PRO A 68 7.51 16.01 1.32
N VAL A 69 6.31 15.57 0.95
CA VAL A 69 5.73 14.29 1.38
C VAL A 69 6.54 13.11 0.86
N ARG A 70 7.04 13.20 -0.39
CA ARG A 70 7.87 12.18 -1.00
C ARG A 70 9.31 12.23 -0.50
N LEU A 71 9.84 13.41 -0.19
CA LEU A 71 11.17 13.57 0.41
C LEU A 71 11.28 12.85 1.76
N ALA A 72 10.19 12.83 2.54
CA ALA A 72 10.13 12.14 3.83
C ALA A 72 10.51 10.64 3.73
N TYR A 73 10.27 9.98 2.58
CA TYR A 73 10.63 8.58 2.34
C TYR A 73 12.14 8.31 2.24
N TYR A 74 12.95 9.36 2.06
CA TYR A 74 14.40 9.28 1.94
C TYR A 74 15.11 9.73 3.23
N THR A 75 14.37 10.12 4.26
CA THR A 75 14.91 10.65 5.51
C THR A 75 14.56 9.76 6.71
N PRO A 76 15.23 8.59 6.87
CA PRO A 76 14.98 7.71 7.99
C PRO A 76 15.41 8.37 9.31
N THR A 77 14.64 8.12 10.37
CA THR A 77 14.94 8.60 11.71
C THR A 77 15.83 7.62 12.45
N LEU A 78 16.83 8.12 13.18
CA LEU A 78 17.75 7.27 13.96
C LEU A 78 16.98 6.41 14.98
N SER A 79 15.99 7.00 15.66
CA SER A 79 15.13 6.28 16.61
C SER A 79 14.30 5.19 15.93
N GLY A 80 13.78 5.46 14.73
CA GLY A 80 13.02 4.50 13.95
C GLY A 80 13.85 3.30 13.51
N VAL A 81 15.04 3.56 12.98
CA VAL A 81 16.01 2.52 12.58
C VAL A 81 16.42 1.68 13.78
N ALA A 82 16.76 2.31 14.91
CA ALA A 82 17.15 1.59 16.13
C ALA A 82 16.02 0.66 16.62
N ARG A 83 14.77 1.14 16.69
CA ARG A 83 13.62 0.31 17.07
C ARG A 83 13.40 -0.85 16.09
N GLY A 84 13.49 -0.58 14.78
CA GLY A 84 13.36 -1.60 13.73
C GLY A 84 14.44 -2.68 13.82
N LEU A 85 15.69 -2.31 14.12
CA LEU A 85 16.79 -3.23 14.34
C LEU A 85 16.66 -4.01 15.65
N LEU A 86 16.16 -3.41 16.73
CA LEU A 86 15.95 -4.13 18.00
C LEU A 86 14.86 -5.20 17.88
N LEU A 87 13.73 -4.87 17.24
CA LEU A 87 12.65 -5.83 16.97
C LEU A 87 13.08 -6.91 15.97
N GLY A 88 13.86 -6.53 14.96
CA GLY A 88 14.42 -7.47 13.99
C GLY A 88 15.55 -8.34 14.52
N GLY A 89 16.36 -7.81 15.43
CA GLY A 89 17.56 -8.46 15.94
C GLY A 89 17.22 -9.76 16.66
N PHE A 90 16.16 -9.76 17.47
CA PHE A 90 15.67 -10.99 18.10
C PHE A 90 15.21 -12.04 17.07
N LEU A 91 14.50 -11.63 16.01
CA LEU A 91 14.04 -12.52 14.94
C LEU A 91 15.21 -13.08 14.12
N MET A 92 16.20 -12.25 13.81
CA MET A 92 17.42 -12.64 13.10
C MET A 92 18.29 -13.57 13.95
N LEU A 93 18.36 -13.36 15.27
CA LEU A 93 19.04 -14.27 16.20
C LEU A 93 18.32 -15.63 16.27
N LEU A 94 16.98 -15.64 16.31
CA LEU A 94 16.19 -16.87 16.22
C LEU A 94 16.41 -17.60 14.88
N ALA A 95 16.43 -16.85 13.77
CA ALA A 95 16.66 -17.38 12.44
C ALA A 95 18.04 -18.01 12.30
N THR A 96 19.08 -17.29 12.73
CA THR A 96 20.48 -17.75 12.68
C THR A 96 20.72 -18.90 13.66
N TYR A 97 20.17 -18.86 14.88
CA TYR A 97 20.21 -19.99 15.81
C TYR A 97 19.59 -21.26 15.21
N ALA A 98 18.41 -21.11 14.59
CA ALA A 98 17.72 -22.22 13.94
C ALA A 98 18.49 -22.82 12.75
N LEU A 99 19.13 -21.97 11.95
CA LEU A 99 19.92 -22.39 10.77
C LEU A 99 21.27 -23.00 11.14
N VAL A 100 22.01 -22.40 12.10
CA VAL A 100 23.40 -22.75 12.42
C VAL A 100 23.47 -23.91 13.41
N ILE A 101 22.71 -23.88 14.51
CA ILE A 101 22.90 -24.82 15.63
C ILE A 101 22.14 -26.13 15.42
N ARG A 102 20.95 -26.07 14.81
CA ARG A 102 20.15 -27.28 14.57
C ARG A 102 20.40 -27.94 13.22
N GLY A 103 21.27 -27.39 12.38
CA GLY A 103 21.57 -27.93 11.06
C GLY A 103 20.30 -28.24 10.26
N TRP A 104 19.30 -27.35 10.35
CA TRP A 104 17.95 -27.59 9.84
C TRP A 104 17.97 -27.75 8.32
N ARG A 105 18.09 -29.00 7.88
CA ARG A 105 17.75 -29.38 6.51
C ARG A 105 16.25 -29.16 6.32
N TYR A 106 15.87 -28.33 5.36
CA TYR A 106 14.47 -27.98 5.03
C TYR A 106 13.56 -29.21 4.97
N ARG A 107 14.09 -30.35 4.50
CA ARG A 107 13.39 -31.65 4.41
C ARG A 107 12.89 -32.22 5.75
N SER A 108 13.56 -31.92 6.87
CA SER A 108 13.24 -32.50 8.19
C SER A 108 12.47 -31.53 9.11
N HIS A 109 12.55 -30.22 8.86
CA HIS A 109 12.01 -29.18 9.77
C HIS A 109 11.22 -28.09 9.02
N ARG A 110 10.51 -28.49 7.97
CA ARG A 110 9.84 -27.59 7.02
C ARG A 110 8.97 -26.51 7.69
N GLY A 111 8.12 -26.89 8.64
CA GLY A 111 7.21 -25.94 9.30
C GLY A 111 7.95 -24.87 10.10
N ALA A 112 9.03 -25.24 10.76
CA ALA A 112 9.81 -24.33 11.58
C ALA A 112 10.63 -23.35 10.73
N VAL A 113 11.21 -23.82 9.61
CA VAL A 113 11.85 -22.96 8.62
C VAL A 113 10.85 -21.97 8.03
N GLN A 114 9.62 -22.40 7.72
CA GLN A 114 8.57 -21.52 7.23
C GLN A 114 8.21 -20.43 8.24
N VAL A 115 8.07 -20.74 9.54
CA VAL A 115 7.83 -19.72 10.58
C VAL A 115 8.94 -18.68 10.61
N VAL A 116 10.20 -19.11 10.59
CA VAL A 116 11.36 -18.19 10.59
C VAL A 116 11.38 -17.31 9.34
N VAL A 117 11.15 -17.88 8.15
CA VAL A 117 11.08 -17.14 6.89
C VAL A 117 9.92 -16.14 6.93
N GLY A 118 8.74 -16.55 7.38
CA GLY A 118 7.59 -15.65 7.48
C GLY A 118 7.79 -14.51 8.47
N LEU A 119 8.45 -14.76 9.61
CA LEU A 119 8.85 -13.71 10.56
C LEU A 119 9.86 -12.73 9.94
N THR A 120 10.81 -13.24 9.15
CA THR A 120 11.79 -12.41 8.42
C THR A 120 11.08 -11.53 7.38
N VAL A 121 10.12 -12.08 6.64
CA VAL A 121 9.31 -11.34 5.65
C VAL A 121 8.45 -10.26 6.34
N CYS A 122 7.83 -10.57 7.48
CA CYS A 122 7.11 -9.59 8.29
C CYS A 122 8.04 -8.46 8.75
N TRP A 123 9.22 -8.79 9.28
CA TRP A 123 10.20 -7.80 9.71
C TRP A 123 10.64 -6.90 8.55
N LEU A 124 10.94 -7.51 7.40
CA LEU A 124 11.29 -6.79 6.18
C LEU A 124 10.19 -5.76 5.81
N GLY A 125 8.90 -6.13 5.88
CA GLY A 125 7.80 -5.19 5.63
C GLY A 125 7.64 -4.10 6.71
N ILE A 126 7.82 -4.45 7.98
CA ILE A 126 7.67 -3.50 9.10
C ILE A 126 8.87 -2.53 9.18
N PHE A 127 10.07 -2.98 8.83
CA PHE A 127 11.30 -2.24 9.07
C PHE A 127 11.31 -0.83 8.45
N PRO A 128 10.99 -0.63 7.14
CA PRO A 128 10.96 0.71 6.56
C PRO A 128 9.91 1.60 7.21
N TYR A 129 8.74 1.05 7.54
CA TYR A 129 7.68 1.78 8.24
C TYR A 129 8.17 2.34 9.58
N MET A 130 8.94 1.53 10.33
CA MET A 130 9.56 1.95 11.58
C MET A 130 10.71 2.93 11.36
N ALA A 131 11.57 2.67 10.38
CA ALA A 131 12.72 3.51 10.04
C ALA A 131 12.31 4.95 9.72
N LEU A 132 11.18 5.12 9.04
CA LEU A 132 10.59 6.43 8.72
C LEU A 132 9.89 7.11 9.90
N GLY A 133 9.81 6.47 11.07
CA GLY A 133 9.26 7.06 12.28
C GLY A 133 7.74 6.92 12.44
N HIS A 134 7.06 6.20 11.55
CA HIS A 134 5.62 5.94 11.65
C HIS A 134 5.23 4.92 12.74
N PHE A 135 6.17 4.56 13.63
CA PHE A 135 5.96 3.60 14.71
C PHE A 135 5.97 4.26 16.10
N PRO A 136 4.88 4.94 16.49
CA PRO A 136 4.74 5.47 17.85
C PRO A 136 4.42 4.38 18.86
N ASN A 137 3.65 3.34 18.48
CA ASN A 137 3.18 2.26 19.37
C ASN A 137 2.80 0.98 18.60
N LEU A 138 2.52 -0.11 19.34
CA LEU A 138 2.12 -1.41 18.75
C LEU A 138 0.83 -1.35 17.93
N ASN A 139 -0.06 -0.40 18.22
CA ASN A 139 -1.29 -0.22 17.44
C ASN A 139 -0.98 0.11 15.97
N ALA A 140 0.15 0.78 15.71
CA ALA A 140 0.61 1.08 14.36
C ALA A 140 0.96 -0.16 13.52
N LEU A 141 1.20 -1.32 14.13
CA LEU A 141 1.37 -2.60 13.40
C LEU A 141 0.06 -3.08 12.77
N ILE A 142 -1.08 -2.69 13.34
CA ILE A 142 -2.39 -3.20 12.95
C ILE A 142 -3.03 -2.27 11.90
N ILE A 143 -2.57 -1.02 11.80
CA ILE A 143 -3.14 0.01 10.90
C ILE A 143 -3.24 -0.47 9.44
N GLY A 144 -2.24 -1.19 8.91
CA GLY A 144 -2.31 -1.76 7.56
C GLY A 144 -3.48 -2.74 7.36
N PHE A 145 -3.92 -3.39 8.44
CA PHE A 145 -5.06 -4.32 8.44
C PHE A 145 -6.40 -3.63 8.73
N VAL A 146 -6.41 -2.41 9.28
CA VAL A 146 -7.65 -1.68 9.60
C VAL A 146 -8.24 -1.04 8.33
N PRO A 147 -9.47 -1.42 7.91
CA PRO A 147 -10.18 -0.73 6.84
C PRO A 147 -10.35 0.76 7.14
N GLY A 148 -10.14 1.62 6.16
CA GLY A 148 -10.33 3.08 6.29
C GLY A 148 -9.20 3.84 7.00
N ALA A 149 -8.38 3.18 7.85
CA ALA A 149 -7.25 3.79 8.54
C ALA A 149 -5.89 3.52 7.88
N SER A 150 -5.84 2.57 6.94
CA SER A 150 -4.64 2.25 6.15
C SER A 150 -4.34 3.38 5.16
N ASP A 151 -3.52 4.34 5.58
CA ASP A 151 -3.07 5.46 4.74
C ASP A 151 -1.89 5.09 3.82
N TRP A 152 -1.46 6.02 2.97
CA TRP A 152 -0.30 5.94 2.10
C TRP A 152 0.97 5.48 2.83
N ASP A 153 1.12 5.83 4.10
CA ASP A 153 2.25 5.40 4.95
C ASP A 153 2.28 3.88 5.21
N SER A 154 1.15 3.17 5.13
CA SER A 154 1.11 1.72 5.42
C SER A 154 1.61 0.85 4.26
N ARG A 155 2.00 1.43 3.12
CA ARG A 155 2.49 0.69 1.93
C ARG A 155 3.73 -0.17 2.20
N HIS A 156 4.57 0.25 3.14
CA HIS A 156 5.70 -0.55 3.59
C HIS A 156 5.25 -1.91 4.18
N GLN A 157 4.03 -1.96 4.73
CA GLN A 157 3.46 -3.14 5.38
C GLN A 157 2.87 -4.17 4.39
N LEU A 158 3.02 -3.97 3.08
CA LEU A 158 2.49 -4.88 2.05
C LEU A 158 3.09 -6.30 2.11
N LEU A 159 4.25 -6.50 2.73
CA LEU A 159 4.83 -7.83 2.99
C LEU A 159 4.30 -8.52 4.25
N LEU A 160 3.64 -7.81 5.17
CA LEU A 160 3.11 -8.41 6.39
C LEU A 160 2.08 -9.51 6.09
N PRO A 161 1.08 -9.32 5.18
CA PRO A 161 0.15 -10.39 4.83
C PRO A 161 0.85 -11.66 4.32
N LEU A 162 1.88 -11.50 3.48
CA LEU A 162 2.68 -12.62 2.97
C LEU A 162 3.44 -13.33 4.10
N GLY A 163 4.13 -12.56 4.95
CA GLY A 163 4.86 -13.13 6.09
C GLY A 163 3.94 -13.87 7.07
N LEU A 164 2.77 -13.30 7.40
CA LEU A 164 1.76 -13.93 8.23
C LEU A 164 1.21 -15.21 7.62
N ALA A 165 0.97 -15.25 6.30
CA ALA A 165 0.53 -16.45 5.60
C ALA A 165 1.59 -17.57 5.68
N ILE A 166 2.86 -17.25 5.48
CA ILE A 166 3.96 -18.22 5.61
C ILE A 166 4.08 -18.73 7.05
N ILE A 167 3.96 -17.86 8.05
CA ILE A 167 3.93 -18.25 9.48
C ILE A 167 2.78 -19.22 9.74
N LEU A 168 1.57 -18.90 9.27
CA LEU A 168 0.39 -19.75 9.46
C LEU A 168 0.60 -21.15 8.87
N ILE A 169 1.09 -21.22 7.62
CA ILE A 169 1.43 -22.50 6.97
C ILE A 169 2.52 -23.24 7.75
N GLY A 170 3.52 -22.53 8.25
CA GLY A 170 4.60 -23.08 9.06
C GLY A 170 4.09 -23.71 10.36
N VAL A 171 3.18 -23.02 11.07
CA VAL A 171 2.52 -23.52 12.30
C VAL A 171 1.67 -24.75 12.00
N VAL A 172 0.91 -24.74 10.89
CA VAL A 172 0.11 -25.91 10.46
C VAL A 172 1.01 -27.13 10.23
N ASN A 173 2.17 -26.93 9.59
CA ASN A 173 3.13 -28.00 9.32
C ASN A 173 3.89 -28.46 10.57
N LEU A 174 4.08 -27.58 11.56
CA LEU A 174 4.69 -27.91 12.85
C LEU A 174 3.78 -28.77 13.73
N LEU A 175 2.51 -28.38 13.86
CA LEU A 175 1.56 -29.09 14.70
C LEU A 175 1.13 -30.41 14.06
N ASN A 176 0.98 -30.44 12.73
CA ASN A 176 0.63 -31.61 11.92
C ASN A 176 -0.52 -32.48 12.49
N THR A 177 -1.44 -31.86 13.23
CA THR A 177 -2.57 -32.53 13.86
C THR A 177 -3.79 -32.58 12.94
N PHE A 178 -4.61 -33.62 13.08
CA PHE A 178 -5.82 -33.84 12.29
C PHE A 178 -6.81 -32.65 12.36
N ALA A 179 -6.83 -31.91 13.48
CA ALA A 179 -7.70 -30.74 13.67
C ALA A 179 -7.20 -29.45 12.98
N VAL A 180 -5.89 -29.32 12.73
CA VAL A 180 -5.29 -28.05 12.26
C VAL A 180 -5.38 -27.89 10.75
N ARG A 181 -5.35 -29.01 10.01
CA ARG A 181 -5.54 -29.02 8.54
C ARG A 181 -6.91 -28.50 8.08
N PRO A 182 -8.05 -28.98 8.61
CA PRO A 182 -9.35 -28.44 8.23
C PRO A 182 -9.52 -26.98 8.67
N ALA A 183 -8.99 -26.59 9.83
CA ALA A 183 -9.00 -25.19 10.28
C ALA A 183 -8.24 -24.26 9.32
N ALA A 184 -7.09 -24.68 8.81
CA ALA A 184 -6.32 -23.92 7.81
C ALA A 184 -7.07 -23.77 6.48
N LEU A 185 -7.81 -24.80 6.04
CA LEU A 185 -8.66 -24.72 4.85
C LEU A 185 -9.82 -23.74 5.05
N VAL A 186 -10.51 -23.81 6.20
CA VAL A 186 -11.60 -22.89 6.55
C VAL A 186 -11.08 -21.44 6.57
N LEU A 187 -9.94 -21.18 7.21
CA LEU A 187 -9.32 -19.85 7.22
C LEU A 187 -8.94 -19.37 5.82
N SER A 188 -8.41 -20.25 4.97
CA SER A 188 -8.05 -19.91 3.58
C SER A 188 -9.27 -19.53 2.75
N VAL A 189 -10.39 -20.26 2.90
CA VAL A 189 -11.66 -19.93 2.26
C VAL A 189 -12.18 -18.59 2.78
N LEU A 190 -12.17 -18.38 4.09
CA LEU A 190 -12.62 -17.13 4.72
C LEU A 190 -11.81 -15.92 4.21
N PHE A 191 -10.48 -16.02 4.19
CA PHE A 191 -9.62 -14.95 3.68
C PHE A 191 -9.79 -14.72 2.18
N SER A 192 -10.08 -15.76 1.40
CA SER A 192 -10.39 -15.59 -0.03
C SER A 192 -11.69 -14.84 -0.24
N ILE A 193 -12.73 -15.13 0.54
CA ILE A 193 -14.01 -14.40 0.52
C ILE A 193 -13.80 -12.94 0.95
N LEU A 194 -12.99 -12.70 1.98
CA LEU A 194 -12.65 -11.35 2.43
C LEU A 194 -11.90 -10.57 1.34
N ASN A 195 -10.92 -11.20 0.69
CA ASN A 195 -10.16 -10.60 -0.41
C ASN A 195 -11.07 -10.29 -1.61
N LEU A 196 -11.98 -11.20 -1.96
CA LEU A 196 -12.97 -10.95 -3.01
C LEU A 196 -13.86 -9.75 -2.66
N THR A 197 -14.27 -9.63 -1.39
CA THR A 197 -15.08 -8.52 -0.90
C THR A 197 -14.32 -7.19 -1.04
N TYR A 198 -13.05 -7.14 -0.62
CA TYR A 198 -12.21 -5.94 -0.80
C TYR A 198 -11.97 -5.61 -2.28
N SER A 199 -11.70 -6.62 -3.11
CA SER A 199 -11.52 -6.45 -4.55
C SER A 199 -12.77 -5.86 -5.20
N GLN A 200 -13.96 -6.32 -4.79
CA GLN A 200 -15.24 -5.78 -5.23
C GLN A 200 -15.42 -4.32 -4.82
N GLU A 201 -15.02 -3.94 -3.59
CA GLU A 201 -15.07 -2.54 -3.15
C GLU A 201 -14.14 -1.64 -3.94
N TYR A 202 -12.88 -2.05 -4.19
CA TYR A 202 -11.96 -1.30 -5.05
C TYR A 202 -12.47 -1.18 -6.49
N TYR A 203 -13.11 -2.23 -7.01
CA TYR A 203 -13.72 -2.18 -8.33
C TYR A 203 -14.86 -1.16 -8.39
N LEU A 204 -15.76 -1.15 -7.39
CA LEU A 204 -16.84 -0.17 -7.31
C LEU A 204 -16.35 1.28 -7.15
N ASP A 205 -15.31 1.47 -6.35
CA ASP A 205 -14.63 2.75 -6.15
C ASP A 205 -14.03 3.26 -7.47
N SER A 206 -13.44 2.36 -8.27
CA SER A 206 -12.94 2.69 -9.60
C SER A 206 -14.05 3.09 -10.57
N ILE A 207 -15.20 2.38 -10.56
CA ILE A 207 -16.36 2.73 -11.37
C ILE A 207 -16.87 4.12 -10.98
N LYS A 208 -17.02 4.39 -9.69
CA LYS A 208 -17.41 5.72 -9.19
C LYS A 208 -16.47 6.80 -9.72
N THR A 209 -15.16 6.61 -9.57
CA THR A 209 -14.14 7.57 -10.02
C THR A 209 -14.27 7.88 -11.51
N THR A 210 -14.36 6.85 -12.36
CA THR A 210 -14.52 7.02 -13.81
C THR A 210 -15.79 7.78 -14.17
N ARG A 211 -16.91 7.48 -13.50
CA ARG A 211 -18.19 8.12 -13.76
C ARG A 211 -18.26 9.56 -13.23
N ILE A 212 -17.54 9.87 -12.15
CA ILE A 212 -17.36 11.25 -11.67
C ILE A 212 -16.62 12.07 -12.73
N ILE A 213 -15.51 11.55 -13.26
CA ILE A 213 -14.73 12.24 -14.30
C ILE A 213 -15.60 12.51 -15.54
N GLU A 214 -16.38 11.50 -15.98
CA GLU A 214 -17.33 11.65 -17.08
C GLU A 214 -18.37 12.74 -16.79
N ALA A 215 -19.03 12.69 -15.63
CA ALA A 215 -20.02 13.70 -15.21
C ALA A 215 -19.42 15.11 -15.12
N PHE A 216 -18.18 15.23 -14.66
CA PHE A 216 -17.45 16.50 -14.58
C PHE A 216 -17.14 17.07 -15.96
N SER A 217 -16.79 16.22 -16.93
CA SER A 217 -16.48 16.65 -18.30
C SER A 217 -17.70 17.16 -19.06
N LEU A 218 -18.88 16.59 -18.76
CA LEU A 218 -20.15 16.89 -19.39
C LEU A 218 -20.88 18.10 -18.77
N ASN A 219 -20.57 18.45 -17.51
CA ASN A 219 -21.25 19.54 -16.81
C ASN A 219 -20.55 20.90 -17.07
N PRO A 220 -21.16 21.82 -17.81
CA PRO A 220 -20.55 23.12 -18.11
C PRO A 220 -20.38 24.02 -16.89
N GLU A 221 -21.19 23.84 -15.84
CA GLU A 221 -21.09 24.63 -14.60
C GLU A 221 -19.80 24.33 -13.85
N ILE A 222 -19.24 23.13 -14.00
CA ILE A 222 -17.97 22.76 -13.36
C ILE A 222 -16.80 23.50 -14.00
N ARG A 223 -16.85 23.80 -15.30
CA ARG A 223 -15.75 24.48 -16.01
C ARG A 223 -15.48 25.90 -15.53
N VAL A 224 -16.47 26.54 -14.90
CA VAL A 224 -16.33 27.90 -14.35
C VAL A 224 -15.92 27.92 -12.88
N VAL A 225 -15.88 26.76 -12.22
CA VAL A 225 -15.45 26.62 -10.82
C VAL A 225 -13.94 26.76 -10.74
N LYS A 226 -13.43 27.60 -9.83
CA LYS A 226 -11.99 27.67 -9.57
C LYS A 226 -11.60 26.88 -8.34
N VAL A 227 -12.43 26.93 -7.30
CA VAL A 227 -12.15 26.30 -6.01
C VAL A 227 -13.42 25.63 -5.46
N ALA A 228 -13.49 24.31 -5.58
CA ALA A 228 -14.65 23.53 -5.20
C ALA A 228 -14.56 22.99 -3.77
N LEU A 229 -15.66 23.07 -3.00
CA LEU A 229 -15.88 22.16 -1.88
C LEU A 229 -16.64 20.93 -2.39
N ILE A 230 -16.11 19.75 -2.14
CA ILE A 230 -16.72 18.49 -2.57
C ILE A 230 -17.56 17.91 -1.43
N ASP A 231 -18.85 17.77 -1.67
CA ASP A 231 -19.79 17.07 -0.81
C ASP A 231 -20.07 15.67 -1.40
N ASP A 232 -19.29 14.69 -0.94
CA ASP A 232 -19.43 13.30 -1.35
C ASP A 232 -20.51 12.60 -0.52
N LEU A 233 -21.71 12.48 -1.08
CA LEU A 233 -22.82 11.70 -0.51
C LEU A 233 -22.86 10.26 -1.07
N ALA A 234 -21.96 9.93 -2.00
CA ALA A 234 -21.82 8.60 -2.58
C ALA A 234 -20.72 7.77 -1.88
N GLN A 235 -20.48 8.01 -0.58
CA GLN A 235 -19.41 7.35 0.20
C GLN A 235 -19.54 5.84 0.28
N ARG A 236 -20.76 5.31 0.08
CA ARG A 236 -21.02 3.86 0.07
C ARG A 236 -20.11 3.12 -0.92
N PHE A 237 -19.70 3.76 -2.01
CA PHE A 237 -18.85 3.16 -3.04
C PHE A 237 -17.35 3.31 -2.75
N ASN A 238 -16.95 4.07 -1.74
CA ASN A 238 -15.55 4.28 -1.42
C ASN A 238 -14.96 2.99 -0.85
N ALA A 239 -13.82 2.57 -1.40
CA ALA A 239 -13.18 1.32 -1.01
C ALA A 239 -12.80 1.32 0.47
N ARG A 240 -13.13 0.25 1.20
CA ARG A 240 -12.83 0.09 2.64
C ARG A 240 -13.34 1.24 3.52
N GLY A 241 -14.36 1.97 3.07
CA GLY A 241 -14.90 3.13 3.79
C GLY A 241 -13.96 4.34 3.82
N ARG A 242 -13.01 4.44 2.89
CA ARG A 242 -12.08 5.57 2.81
C ARG A 242 -12.80 6.88 2.47
N THR A 243 -12.22 8.00 2.86
CA THR A 243 -12.56 9.31 2.31
C THR A 243 -11.64 9.61 1.13
N ILE A 244 -12.18 10.28 0.10
CA ILE A 244 -11.38 10.71 -1.05
C ILE A 244 -10.66 12.00 -0.65
N ARG A 245 -9.34 12.03 -0.82
CA ARG A 245 -8.49 13.17 -0.43
C ARG A 245 -8.58 14.31 -1.45
N SER A 246 -8.29 15.54 -1.02
CA SER A 246 -8.33 16.75 -1.86
C SER A 246 -7.53 16.60 -3.17
N TYR A 247 -6.31 16.08 -3.11
CA TYR A 247 -5.50 15.88 -4.32
C TYR A 247 -6.08 14.83 -5.29
N GLU A 248 -6.87 13.87 -4.81
CA GLU A 248 -7.55 12.89 -5.68
C GLU A 248 -8.72 13.56 -6.41
N TRP A 249 -9.44 14.44 -5.72
CA TRP A 249 -10.47 15.28 -6.33
C TRP A 249 -9.88 16.26 -7.36
N ASP A 250 -8.75 16.89 -7.05
CA ASP A 250 -8.01 17.74 -7.98
C ASP A 250 -7.60 16.97 -9.25
N ALA A 251 -7.09 15.74 -9.08
CA ALA A 251 -6.73 14.87 -10.19
C ALA A 251 -7.94 14.47 -11.04
N MET A 252 -9.11 14.21 -10.42
CA MET A 252 -10.35 13.93 -11.15
C MET A 252 -10.85 15.14 -11.95
N LEU A 253 -10.81 16.34 -11.36
CA LEU A 253 -11.18 17.58 -12.04
C LEU A 253 -10.24 17.89 -13.22
N LEU A 254 -8.93 17.75 -13.01
CA LEU A 254 -7.92 17.90 -14.07
C LEU A 254 -8.10 16.86 -15.18
N SER A 255 -8.40 15.61 -14.84
CA SER A 255 -8.66 14.55 -15.83
C SER A 255 -9.92 14.84 -16.65
N ALA A 256 -10.94 15.45 -16.04
CA ALA A 256 -12.17 15.83 -16.73
C ALA A 256 -12.01 17.08 -17.60
N ASN A 257 -11.16 18.03 -17.17
CA ASN A 257 -10.92 19.31 -17.85
C ASN A 257 -9.42 19.66 -17.82
N PRO A 258 -8.61 19.11 -18.75
CA PRO A 258 -7.14 19.24 -18.72
C PRO A 258 -6.60 20.68 -18.75
N ASP A 259 -7.36 21.59 -19.35
CA ASP A 259 -6.97 23.01 -19.49
C ASP A 259 -7.27 23.85 -18.23
N LEU A 260 -7.93 23.27 -17.22
CA LEU A 260 -8.38 23.99 -16.03
C LEU A 260 -7.61 23.55 -14.78
N HIS A 261 -6.92 24.50 -14.18
CA HIS A 261 -6.28 24.31 -12.87
C HIS A 261 -7.30 24.60 -11.75
N GLN A 262 -8.12 23.61 -11.45
CA GLN A 262 -9.10 23.67 -10.38
C GLN A 262 -8.49 23.10 -9.10
N LYS A 263 -8.85 23.69 -7.95
CA LYS A 263 -8.52 23.14 -6.64
C LYS A 263 -9.80 22.70 -5.95
N SER A 264 -9.67 21.73 -5.07
CA SER A 264 -10.78 21.16 -4.35
C SER A 264 -10.40 20.77 -2.94
N ASP A 265 -11.40 20.78 -2.07
CA ASP A 265 -11.27 20.30 -0.71
C ASP A 265 -12.55 19.59 -0.29
N ALA A 266 -12.47 18.71 0.70
CA ALA A 266 -13.65 18.08 1.27
C ALA A 266 -14.53 19.15 1.93
N LEU A 267 -15.86 18.96 1.91
CA LEU A 267 -16.78 19.86 2.60
C LEU A 267 -16.45 19.93 4.10
N ARG A 268 -15.94 21.08 4.54
CA ARG A 268 -15.58 21.38 5.92
C ARG A 268 -15.79 22.87 6.20
N PHE A 269 -15.62 23.26 7.47
CA PHE A 269 -15.62 24.68 7.83
C PHE A 269 -14.52 25.41 7.06
N VAL A 270 -14.87 26.52 6.40
CA VAL A 270 -13.99 27.25 5.50
C VAL A 270 -13.15 28.24 6.31
N ASP A 271 -11.84 28.11 6.22
CA ASP A 271 -10.90 29.13 6.66
C ASP A 271 -10.53 30.04 5.47
N CYS A 272 -11.03 31.28 5.51
CA CYS A 272 -10.90 32.26 4.44
C CYS A 272 -9.48 32.82 4.25
N GLU A 273 -8.53 32.48 5.13
CA GLU A 273 -7.12 32.85 4.97
C GLU A 273 -6.40 31.96 3.94
N SER A 274 -6.74 30.67 3.87
CA SER A 274 -6.01 29.68 3.07
C SER A 274 -6.73 29.26 1.79
N LEU A 275 -8.05 29.11 1.83
CA LEU A 275 -8.85 28.62 0.70
C LEU A 275 -10.15 29.43 0.61
N LYS A 276 -10.40 30.03 -0.56
CA LYS A 276 -11.64 30.78 -0.84
C LYS A 276 -12.50 30.02 -1.85
N PRO A 277 -13.34 29.07 -1.40
CA PRO A 277 -14.18 28.29 -2.29
C PRO A 277 -15.29 29.14 -2.90
N ASP A 278 -15.57 28.92 -4.18
CA ASP A 278 -16.59 29.62 -4.95
C ASP A 278 -17.82 28.74 -5.25
N SER A 279 -17.68 27.42 -5.11
CA SER A 279 -18.77 26.47 -5.35
C SER A 279 -18.70 25.25 -4.43
N VAL A 280 -19.85 24.65 -4.16
CA VAL A 280 -19.99 23.30 -3.60
C VAL A 280 -20.43 22.38 -4.73
N ILE A 281 -19.71 21.28 -4.92
CA ILE A 281 -20.06 20.21 -5.85
C ILE A 281 -20.58 19.05 -5.01
N THR A 282 -21.87 18.75 -5.13
CA THR A 282 -22.50 17.62 -4.43
C THR A 282 -22.60 16.44 -5.37
N ILE A 283 -22.10 15.29 -4.90
CA ILE A 283 -22.07 14.02 -5.63
C ILE A 283 -23.00 13.03 -4.93
N GLN A 284 -24.10 12.69 -5.59
CA GLN A 284 -25.02 11.66 -5.13
C GLN A 284 -25.04 10.46 -6.06
N ALA A 285 -25.40 9.30 -5.51
CA ALA A 285 -25.61 8.08 -6.26
C ALA A 285 -27.00 7.53 -5.95
N THR A 286 -27.77 7.22 -6.98
CA THR A 286 -29.12 6.66 -6.86
C THR A 286 -29.11 5.14 -6.76
N ASN A 287 -28.18 4.46 -7.43
CA ASN A 287 -28.13 3.00 -7.46
C ASN A 287 -27.41 2.43 -6.22
N GLY A 288 -27.73 1.18 -5.90
CA GLY A 288 -27.04 0.40 -4.85
C GLY A 288 -25.82 -0.36 -5.38
N LYS A 289 -24.94 -0.83 -4.47
CA LYS A 289 -23.71 -1.57 -4.83
C LYS A 289 -23.96 -2.72 -5.81
N LEU A 290 -24.96 -3.56 -5.55
CA LEU A 290 -25.25 -4.74 -6.38
C LEU A 290 -25.67 -4.34 -7.81
N GLN A 291 -26.57 -3.36 -7.93
CA GLN A 291 -27.00 -2.87 -9.23
C GLN A 291 -25.82 -2.28 -10.01
N THR A 292 -24.98 -1.48 -9.37
CA THR A 292 -23.77 -0.90 -9.98
C THR A 292 -22.76 -1.95 -10.41
N LEU A 293 -22.62 -3.08 -9.70
CA LEU A 293 -21.76 -4.18 -10.16
C LEU A 293 -22.24 -4.78 -11.47
N LEU A 294 -23.55 -4.92 -11.62
CA LEU A 294 -24.18 -5.52 -12.80
C LEU A 294 -24.23 -4.55 -13.98
N THR A 295 -24.60 -3.29 -13.73
CA THR A 295 -24.81 -2.28 -14.78
C THR A 295 -23.56 -1.45 -15.07
N ARG A 296 -22.56 -1.47 -14.19
CA ARG A 296 -21.41 -0.54 -14.19
C ARG A 296 -21.83 0.93 -14.13
N ASP A 297 -22.99 1.20 -13.54
CA ASP A 297 -23.54 2.53 -13.39
C ASP A 297 -24.01 2.78 -11.94
N PRO A 298 -23.32 3.66 -11.20
CA PRO A 298 -23.74 4.11 -9.88
C PRO A 298 -24.96 5.05 -9.90
N GLY A 299 -25.43 5.48 -11.08
CA GLY A 299 -26.50 6.46 -11.19
C GLY A 299 -26.08 7.78 -10.55
N LEU A 300 -24.89 8.27 -10.92
CA LEU A 300 -24.33 9.48 -10.32
C LEU A 300 -25.07 10.71 -10.79
N VAL A 301 -25.40 11.56 -9.82
CA VAL A 301 -25.96 12.90 -10.03
C VAL A 301 -24.99 13.88 -9.42
N VAL A 302 -24.46 14.79 -10.25
CA VAL A 302 -23.55 15.85 -9.85
C VAL A 302 -24.28 17.17 -9.96
N SER A 303 -24.29 17.93 -8.87
CA SER A 303 -24.89 19.27 -8.82
C SER A 303 -23.89 20.29 -8.31
N VAL A 304 -23.94 21.50 -8.86
CA VAL A 304 -23.05 22.60 -8.48
C VAL A 304 -23.88 23.71 -7.84
N LYS A 305 -23.45 24.18 -6.67
CA LYS A 305 -24.06 25.32 -5.98
C LYS A 305 -23.00 26.37 -5.72
N LYS A 306 -23.18 27.56 -6.31
CA LYS A 306 -22.28 28.69 -6.04
C LYS A 306 -22.42 29.15 -4.59
N ILE A 307 -21.30 29.43 -3.95
CA ILE A 307 -21.22 29.92 -2.58
C ILE A 307 -20.24 31.10 -2.48
N GLN A 308 -20.44 31.97 -1.50
CA GLN A 308 -19.52 33.05 -1.16
C GLN A 308 -19.35 33.09 0.36
N PRO A 309 -18.66 32.12 0.97
CA PRO A 309 -18.51 32.07 2.43
C PRO A 309 -17.55 33.14 2.96
N CYS A 310 -16.70 33.70 2.10
CA CYS A 310 -15.68 34.69 2.44
C CYS A 310 -16.01 36.10 1.92
N SER A 311 -17.30 36.48 1.93
CA SER A 311 -17.69 37.86 1.65
C SER A 311 -17.18 38.79 2.76
N ASN A 312 -16.49 39.88 2.37
CA ASN A 312 -15.87 40.88 3.25
C ASN A 312 -16.67 41.21 4.51
#